data_AF-A0A260QGF4-F1
#
_entry.id   AF-A0A260QGF4-F1
#
_cell.length_a   1.000
_cell.length_b   1.000
_cell.length_c   1.000
_cell.angle_alpha   90.00
_cell.angle_beta   90.00
_cell.angle_gamma   90.00
#
_symmetry.space_group_name_H-M   'P 1'
#
loop_
_entity.id
_entity.type
_entity.pdbx_description
1 polymer ?
#
loop_
_entity_poly.entity_id
_entity_poly.type
_entity_poly.pdbx_seq_one_letter_code
_entity_poly.pdbx_strand_id
1 'polypeptide(L)'
;MADNPRPASGPVALDLVSVEFLAPRLRKIIVGSAAIGIVLAVVLALFVPVWVAVLVGVVIGGPAVLSGWLGLRRRVWLDGPQLCARGLRTRRLRMPEVVTAELTIRTAGIDQISLRLYDGRTRVVLPLALYTNGGGRELPILALRTLADSLWTTELVPAAAIASVLVDQLRAEARDAGLDERPLYRAIELVRSKGRTPHATLTDREVAQLLR
;
A
#
# COMPACT_ATOMS: atom_id res chain seq x y z
N MET A 1 -34.47 -15.88 18.00
CA MET A 1 -33.48 -14.78 18.14
C MET A 1 -32.89 -14.59 16.74
N ALA A 2 -33.43 -13.65 15.97
CA ALA A 2 -33.18 -13.56 14.53
C ALA A 2 -31.75 -13.10 14.24
N ASP A 3 -31.00 -13.95 13.51
CA ASP A 3 -29.76 -13.61 12.84
C ASP A 3 -30.10 -12.63 11.72
N ASN A 4 -29.68 -11.38 11.88
CA ASN A 4 -29.93 -10.33 10.90
C ASN A 4 -28.66 -10.25 10.03
N PRO A 5 -28.66 -10.77 8.79
CA PRO A 5 -27.51 -10.63 7.91
C PRO A 5 -27.37 -9.15 7.59
N ARG A 6 -26.35 -8.50 8.18
CA ARG A 6 -25.97 -7.14 7.80
C ARG A 6 -25.83 -7.14 6.27
N PRO A 7 -26.41 -6.15 5.54
CA PRO A 7 -26.23 -6.08 4.10
C PRO A 7 -24.74 -6.16 3.82
N ALA A 8 -24.33 -7.16 3.04
CA ALA A 8 -22.94 -7.35 2.66
C ALA A 8 -22.55 -6.13 1.82
N SER A 9 -22.04 -5.09 2.47
CA SER A 9 -21.32 -4.00 1.84
C SER A 9 -20.29 -4.67 0.94
N GLY A 10 -20.45 -4.52 -0.38
CA GLY A 10 -19.57 -5.17 -1.34
C GLY A 10 -18.08 -4.86 -1.03
N PRO A 11 -17.15 -5.69 -1.53
CA PRO A 11 -15.74 -5.57 -1.19
C PRO A 11 -15.22 -4.14 -1.46
N VAL A 12 -14.70 -3.49 -0.41
CA VAL A 12 -14.19 -2.11 -0.47
C VAL A 12 -12.73 -2.14 -0.88
N ALA A 13 -12.41 -1.54 -2.03
CA ALA A 13 -11.04 -1.45 -2.50
C ALA A 13 -10.21 -0.49 -1.62
N LEU A 14 -9.08 -0.99 -1.12
CA LEU A 14 -8.11 -0.26 -0.31
C LEU A 14 -6.85 0.04 -1.14
N ASP A 15 -7.04 0.55 -2.36
CA ASP A 15 -5.95 0.88 -3.26
C ASP A 15 -5.79 2.41 -3.34
N LEU A 16 -4.67 2.95 -2.81
CA LEU A 16 -4.33 4.38 -2.93
C LEU A 16 -4.20 4.84 -4.36
N VAL A 17 -3.53 4.02 -5.15
CA VAL A 17 -3.40 4.21 -6.58
C VAL A 17 -4.18 3.07 -7.17
N SER A 18 -5.44 3.34 -7.54
CA SER A 18 -6.25 2.40 -8.30
C SER A 18 -5.40 1.97 -9.49
N VAL A 19 -5.22 0.66 -9.66
CA VAL A 19 -4.36 0.10 -10.71
C VAL A 19 -4.76 0.67 -12.07
N GLU A 20 -6.01 1.07 -12.24
CA GLU A 20 -6.55 1.76 -13.41
C GLU A 20 -5.76 3.02 -13.81
N PHE A 21 -5.23 3.79 -12.86
CA PHE A 21 -4.42 5.00 -13.14
C PHE A 21 -2.94 4.69 -13.40
N LEU A 22 -2.41 3.64 -12.77
CA LEU A 22 -1.00 3.25 -12.94
C LEU A 22 -0.81 2.31 -14.13
N ALA A 23 -1.85 1.58 -14.52
CA ALA A 23 -1.86 0.60 -15.59
C ALA A 23 -1.34 1.12 -16.94
N PRO A 24 -1.75 2.30 -17.45
CA PRO A 24 -1.24 2.77 -18.73
C PRO A 24 0.27 3.08 -18.67
N ARG A 25 0.77 3.61 -17.55
CA ARG A 25 2.20 3.91 -17.39
C ARG A 25 3.03 2.64 -17.21
N LEU A 26 2.59 1.73 -16.32
CA LEU A 26 3.23 0.42 -16.14
C LEU A 26 3.25 -0.39 -17.42
N ARG A 27 2.14 -0.40 -18.18
CA ARG A 27 2.07 -1.10 -19.47
C ARG A 27 3.06 -0.52 -20.48
N LYS A 28 3.24 0.80 -20.53
CA LYS A 28 4.29 1.43 -21.37
C LYS A 28 5.69 0.99 -20.97
N ILE A 29 5.99 0.93 -19.67
CA ILE A 29 7.29 0.47 -19.17
C ILE A 29 7.52 -1.01 -19.51
N ILE A 30 6.50 -1.85 -19.31
CA ILE A 30 6.55 -3.28 -19.66
C ILE A 30 6.80 -3.47 -21.16
N VAL A 31 6.04 -2.78 -22.01
CA VAL A 31 6.20 -2.87 -23.47
C VAL A 31 7.56 -2.34 -23.91
N GLY A 32 8.00 -1.19 -23.39
CA GLY A 32 9.32 -0.62 -23.70
C GLY A 32 10.46 -1.55 -23.31
N SER A 33 10.42 -2.10 -22.09
CA SER A 33 11.43 -3.04 -21.63
C SER A 33 11.41 -4.37 -22.39
N ALA A 34 10.23 -4.87 -22.76
CA ALA A 34 10.11 -6.07 -23.57
C ALA A 34 10.68 -5.84 -24.98
N ALA A 35 10.38 -4.70 -25.60
CA ALA A 35 10.91 -4.34 -26.91
C ALA A 35 12.44 -4.26 -26.90
N ILE A 36 13.04 -3.60 -25.90
CA ILE A 36 14.50 -3.52 -25.76
C ILE A 36 15.11 -4.92 -25.59
N GLY A 37 14.51 -5.77 -24.73
CA GLY A 37 14.98 -7.14 -24.53
C GLY A 37 14.92 -7.98 -25.80
N ILE A 38 13.85 -7.84 -26.58
CA ILE A 38 13.66 -8.54 -27.87
C ILE A 38 14.68 -8.04 -28.91
N VAL A 39 14.83 -6.73 -29.09
CA VAL A 39 15.78 -6.15 -30.04
C VAL A 39 17.20 -6.61 -29.73
N LEU A 40 17.60 -6.58 -28.47
CA LEU A 40 18.93 -7.02 -28.05
C LEU A 40 19.15 -8.52 -28.31
N ALA A 41 18.15 -9.36 -28.02
CA ALA A 41 18.21 -10.78 -28.32
C ALA A 41 18.33 -11.06 -29.83
N VAL A 42 17.58 -10.35 -30.66
CA VAL A 42 17.66 -10.49 -32.13
C VAL A 42 19.04 -10.09 -32.65
N VAL A 43 19.58 -8.97 -32.18
CA VAL A 43 20.93 -8.51 -32.58
C VAL A 43 22.00 -9.51 -32.14
N LEU A 44 21.93 -10.03 -30.91
CA LEU A 44 22.90 -11.00 -30.39
C LEU A 44 22.82 -12.36 -31.08
N ALA A 45 21.63 -12.78 -31.53
CA ALA A 45 21.43 -14.06 -32.21
C ALA A 45 22.15 -14.13 -33.57
N LEU A 46 22.57 -12.99 -34.13
CA LEU A 46 23.39 -12.93 -35.34
C LEU A 46 24.87 -13.28 -35.08
N PHE A 47 25.34 -13.10 -33.85
CA PHE A 47 26.76 -13.26 -33.49
C PHE A 47 27.03 -14.43 -32.53
N VAL A 48 26.00 -14.90 -31.82
CA VAL A 48 26.11 -15.87 -30.73
C VAL A 48 25.01 -16.92 -30.91
N PRO A 49 25.20 -18.17 -30.46
CA PRO A 49 24.13 -19.17 -30.45
C PRO A 49 22.82 -18.62 -29.89
N VAL A 50 21.72 -18.90 -30.59
CA VAL A 50 20.37 -18.36 -30.31
C VAL A 50 19.96 -18.49 -28.85
N TRP A 51 20.32 -19.60 -28.19
CA TRP A 51 20.00 -19.83 -26.78
C TRP A 51 20.67 -18.81 -25.84
N VAL A 52 21.91 -18.38 -26.12
CA VAL A 52 22.62 -17.36 -25.33
C VAL A 52 21.97 -15.99 -25.55
N ALA A 53 21.64 -15.67 -26.81
CA ALA A 53 21.00 -14.41 -27.16
C ALA A 53 19.63 -14.24 -26.48
N VAL A 54 18.83 -15.32 -26.45
CA VAL A 54 17.56 -15.36 -25.72
C VAL A 54 17.77 -15.18 -24.22
N LEU A 55 18.76 -15.86 -23.64
CA LEU A 55 19.05 -15.78 -22.20
C LEU A 55 19.44 -14.35 -21.79
N VAL A 56 20.27 -13.67 -22.57
CA VAL A 56 20.65 -12.27 -22.34
C VAL A 56 19.43 -11.34 -22.43
N GLY A 57 18.58 -11.51 -23.45
CA GLY A 57 17.35 -10.72 -23.61
C GLY A 57 16.39 -10.88 -22.43
N VAL A 58 16.24 -12.10 -21.91
CA VAL A 58 15.40 -12.40 -20.74
C VAL A 58 16.01 -11.84 -19.45
N VAL A 59 17.32 -11.93 -19.26
CA VAL A 59 17.98 -11.40 -18.05
C VAL A 59 17.86 -9.87 -17.98
N ILE A 60 17.90 -9.18 -19.12
CA ILE A 60 17.82 -7.71 -19.17
C ILE A 60 16.36 -7.22 -19.14
N GLY A 61 15.50 -7.77 -20.01
CA GLY A 61 14.11 -7.32 -20.13
C GLY A 61 13.15 -7.97 -19.12
N GLY A 62 13.44 -9.21 -18.72
CA GLY A 62 12.56 -10.03 -17.88
C GLY A 62 12.26 -9.42 -16.51
N PRO A 63 13.25 -8.94 -15.73
CA PRO A 63 12.99 -8.38 -14.40
C PRO A 63 12.03 -7.19 -14.40
N ALA A 64 12.15 -6.29 -15.38
CA ALA A 64 11.28 -5.12 -15.50
C ALA A 64 9.85 -5.50 -15.96
N VAL A 65 9.73 -6.39 -16.94
CA VAL A 65 8.44 -6.95 -17.38
C VAL A 65 7.73 -7.64 -16.23
N LEU A 66 8.45 -8.52 -15.50
CA LEU A 66 7.91 -9.26 -14.38
C LEU A 66 7.49 -8.33 -13.22
N SER A 67 8.32 -7.34 -12.90
CA SER A 67 8.02 -6.36 -11.85
C SER A 67 6.78 -5.54 -12.17
N GLY A 68 6.67 -5.05 -13.40
CA GLY A 68 5.49 -4.29 -13.84
C GLY A 68 4.22 -5.14 -13.81
N TRP A 69 4.31 -6.39 -14.26
CA TRP A 69 3.18 -7.32 -14.24
C TRP A 69 2.74 -7.71 -12.83
N LEU A 70 3.68 -7.95 -11.92
CA LEU A 70 3.38 -8.17 -10.50
C LEU A 70 2.72 -6.94 -9.87
N GLY A 71 3.18 -5.73 -10.23
CA GLY A 71 2.59 -4.47 -9.76
C GLY A 71 1.13 -4.32 -10.18
N LEU A 72 0.80 -4.66 -11.43
CA LEU A 72 -0.57 -4.63 -11.98
C LEU A 72 -1.52 -5.63 -11.31
N ARG A 73 -1.00 -6.75 -10.79
CA ARG A 73 -1.82 -7.78 -10.13
C ARG A 73 -2.07 -7.50 -8.65
N ARG A 74 -1.35 -6.54 -8.06
CA ARG A 74 -1.52 -6.20 -6.65
C ARG A 74 -2.80 -5.41 -6.45
N ARG A 75 -3.71 -5.95 -5.64
CA ARG A 75 -4.94 -5.29 -5.20
C ARG A 75 -5.17 -5.62 -3.74
N VAL A 76 -5.55 -4.64 -2.94
CA VAL A 76 -5.96 -4.85 -1.55
C VAL A 76 -7.42 -4.44 -1.42
N TRP A 77 -8.23 -5.30 -0.82
CA TRP A 77 -9.63 -4.99 -0.56
C TRP A 77 -10.06 -5.57 0.78
N LEU A 78 -11.08 -4.97 1.34
CA LEU A 78 -11.69 -5.38 2.59
C LEU A 78 -13.07 -5.95 2.28
N ASP A 79 -13.28 -7.19 2.70
CA ASP A 79 -14.50 -7.98 2.48
C ASP A 79 -15.04 -8.41 3.85
N GLY A 80 -15.93 -7.59 4.41
CA GLY A 80 -16.42 -7.75 5.79
C GLY A 80 -15.26 -7.73 6.81
N PRO A 81 -15.07 -8.77 7.64
CA PRO A 81 -13.97 -8.83 8.61
C PRO A 81 -12.64 -9.29 8.01
N GLN A 82 -12.58 -9.56 6.70
CA GLN A 82 -11.40 -10.10 6.03
C GLN A 82 -10.69 -9.03 5.19
N LEU A 83 -9.41 -8.80 5.47
CA LEU A 83 -8.52 -8.05 4.59
C LEU A 83 -7.87 -9.02 3.62
N CYS A 84 -8.16 -8.82 2.35
CA CYS A 84 -7.61 -9.62 1.27
C CYS A 84 -6.57 -8.80 0.51
N ALA A 85 -5.36 -9.36 0.39
CA ALA A 85 -4.30 -8.79 -0.43
C ALA A 85 -3.93 -9.79 -1.53
N ARG A 86 -4.17 -9.40 -2.78
CA ARG A 86 -3.72 -10.14 -3.96
C ARG A 86 -2.32 -9.68 -4.33
N GLY A 87 -1.42 -10.64 -4.52
CA GLY A 87 -0.08 -10.43 -5.06
C GLY A 87 0.29 -11.64 -5.91
N LEU A 88 1.42 -12.29 -5.59
CA LEU A 88 1.75 -13.62 -6.16
C LEU A 88 0.77 -14.69 -5.69
N ARG A 89 0.44 -14.68 -4.40
CA ARG A 89 -0.59 -15.52 -3.77
C ARG A 89 -1.59 -14.61 -3.10
N THR A 90 -2.88 -14.97 -3.14
CA THR A 90 -3.91 -14.24 -2.39
C THR A 90 -3.71 -14.55 -0.91
N ARG A 91 -3.46 -13.50 -0.14
CA ARG A 91 -3.34 -13.53 1.32
C ARG A 91 -4.64 -13.00 1.92
N ARG A 92 -5.15 -13.68 2.94
CA ARG A 92 -6.35 -13.26 3.67
C ARG A 92 -5.97 -13.14 5.13
N LEU A 93 -6.35 -12.03 5.74
CA LEU A 93 -6.09 -11.70 7.13
C LEU A 93 -7.43 -11.36 7.78
N ARG A 94 -7.73 -11.97 8.92
CA ARG A 94 -8.97 -11.71 9.67
C ARG A 94 -8.71 -10.61 10.68
N MET A 95 -9.47 -9.52 10.61
CA MET A 95 -9.31 -8.35 11.47
C MET A 95 -9.36 -8.65 12.98
N PRO A 96 -10.26 -9.53 13.46
CA PRO A 96 -10.28 -9.89 14.88
C PRO A 96 -9.08 -10.72 15.34
N GLU A 97 -8.42 -11.44 14.42
CA GLU A 97 -7.26 -12.30 14.71
C GLU A 97 -5.92 -11.55 14.56
N VAL A 98 -5.95 -10.24 14.29
CA VAL A 98 -4.73 -9.43 14.17
C VAL A 98 -4.05 -9.36 15.54
N VAL A 99 -2.76 -9.68 15.57
CA VAL A 99 -1.89 -9.66 16.76
C VAL A 99 -0.88 -8.50 16.74
N THR A 100 -0.65 -7.88 15.59
CA THR A 100 0.23 -6.71 15.49
C THR A 100 -0.31 -5.73 14.46
N ALA A 101 -0.37 -4.46 14.85
CA ALA A 101 -0.69 -3.33 13.98
C ALA A 101 0.38 -2.26 14.14
N GLU A 102 1.10 -1.96 13.06
CA GLU A 102 2.22 -1.01 13.03
C GLU A 102 1.98 0.05 11.96
N LEU A 103 2.18 1.31 12.30
CA LEU A 103 2.23 2.39 11.32
C LEU A 103 3.68 2.61 10.89
N THR A 104 3.95 2.36 9.62
CA THR A 104 5.29 2.44 9.03
C THR A 104 5.38 3.60 8.05
N ILE A 105 6.49 4.31 8.08
CA ILE A 105 6.77 5.44 7.22
C ILE A 105 8.04 5.14 6.45
N ARG A 106 7.98 5.38 5.14
CA ARG A 106 9.12 5.34 4.25
C ARG A 106 9.33 6.74 3.68
N THR A 107 10.45 7.35 4.03
CA THR A 107 10.85 8.68 3.54
C THR A 107 11.84 8.51 2.40
N ALA A 108 11.51 9.05 1.23
CA ALA A 108 12.30 8.94 -0.01
C ALA A 108 11.98 10.14 -0.93
N GLY A 109 12.04 9.96 -2.25
CA GLY A 109 11.51 10.97 -3.19
C GLY A 109 9.99 11.12 -3.12
N ILE A 110 9.29 10.06 -2.71
CA ILE A 110 7.86 10.06 -2.39
C ILE A 110 7.74 9.46 -0.99
N ASP A 111 7.23 10.24 -0.06
CA ASP A 111 7.02 9.81 1.31
C ASP A 111 5.77 8.94 1.38
N GLN A 112 5.88 7.75 1.96
CA GLN A 112 4.81 6.77 2.00
C GLN A 112 4.52 6.38 3.43
N ILE A 113 3.25 6.44 3.81
CA ILE A 113 2.74 5.90 5.06
C ILE A 113 2.03 4.60 4.76
N SER A 114 2.28 3.57 5.55
CA SER A 114 1.71 2.24 5.35
C SER A 114 1.36 1.61 6.69
N LEU A 115 0.15 1.08 6.77
CA LEU A 115 -0.30 0.23 7.85
C LEU A 115 0.16 -1.21 7.60
N ARG A 116 0.83 -1.78 8.58
CA ARG A 116 1.26 -3.17 8.56
C ARG A 116 0.47 -3.94 9.60
N LEU A 117 -0.23 -4.96 9.13
CA LEU A 117 -1.03 -5.87 9.97
C LEU A 117 -0.47 -7.28 9.89
N TYR A 118 -0.53 -7.97 11.03
CA TYR A 118 -0.10 -9.35 11.16
C TYR A 118 -1.04 -10.12 12.08
N ASP A 119 -1.44 -11.33 11.65
CA ASP A 119 -2.36 -12.23 12.39
C ASP A 119 -1.64 -13.48 12.95
N GLY A 120 -0.30 -13.48 12.98
CA GLY A 120 0.49 -14.67 13.38
C GLY A 120 0.84 -15.62 12.24
N ARG A 121 0.20 -15.50 11.07
CA ARG A 121 0.46 -16.35 9.89
C ARG A 121 0.73 -15.53 8.63
N THR A 122 0.01 -14.44 8.47
CA THR A 122 -0.08 -13.61 7.28
C THR A 122 0.25 -12.17 7.64
N ARG A 123 1.22 -11.61 6.92
CA ARG A 123 1.53 -10.17 6.98
C ARG A 123 0.96 -9.48 5.75
N VAL A 124 0.20 -8.41 5.99
CA VAL A 124 -0.33 -7.50 4.97
C VAL A 124 0.22 -6.10 5.22
N VAL A 125 0.70 -5.45 4.16
CA VAL A 125 1.13 -4.05 4.19
C VAL A 125 0.20 -3.29 3.27
N LEU A 126 -0.54 -2.35 3.86
CA LEU A 126 -1.51 -1.50 3.20
C LEU A 126 -0.97 -0.07 3.20
N PRO A 127 -0.64 0.50 2.03
CA PRO A 127 -0.34 1.92 1.95
C PRO A 127 -1.56 2.74 2.41
N LEU A 128 -1.35 3.83 3.13
CA LEU A 128 -2.41 4.75 3.61
C LEU A 128 -2.37 6.13 2.94
N ALA A 129 -1.16 6.63 2.71
CA ALA A 129 -0.93 7.92 2.06
C ALA A 129 0.43 7.95 1.34
N LEU A 130 0.49 8.74 0.28
CA LEU A 130 1.68 9.08 -0.48
C LEU A 130 1.79 10.61 -0.54
N TYR A 131 2.89 11.17 -0.05
CA TYR A 131 3.13 12.61 -0.08
C TYR A 131 4.38 12.93 -0.88
N THR A 132 4.36 14.11 -1.47
CA THR A 132 5.45 14.75 -2.21
C THR A 132 5.53 16.20 -1.76
N ASN A 133 6.63 16.90 -2.08
CA ASN A 133 6.81 18.31 -1.69
C ASN A 133 5.68 19.19 -2.28
N GLY A 134 4.65 19.49 -1.48
CA GLY A 134 3.52 20.34 -1.85
C GLY A 134 2.19 19.63 -2.15
N GLY A 135 2.11 18.32 -2.00
CA GLY A 135 0.84 17.60 -2.23
C GLY A 135 0.91 16.11 -1.95
N GLY A 136 -0.23 15.47 -1.78
CA GLY A 136 -0.32 14.05 -1.51
C GLY A 136 -1.56 13.38 -2.09
N ARG A 137 -1.52 12.06 -2.07
CA ARG A 137 -2.64 11.19 -2.37
C ARG A 137 -2.87 10.31 -1.15
N GLU A 138 -4.07 10.39 -0.60
CA GLU A 138 -4.50 9.62 0.56
C GLU A 138 -5.49 8.55 0.11
N LEU A 139 -5.74 7.55 0.95
CA LEU A 139 -6.82 6.59 0.70
C LEU A 139 -8.17 7.33 0.62
N PRO A 140 -9.10 6.90 -0.25
CA PRO A 140 -10.43 7.51 -0.32
C PRO A 140 -11.17 7.47 1.03
N ILE A 141 -12.03 8.47 1.29
CA ILE A 141 -12.83 8.60 2.53
C ILE A 141 -13.52 7.29 2.93
N LEU A 142 -14.18 6.61 1.99
CA LEU A 142 -14.86 5.33 2.26
C LEU A 142 -13.86 4.24 2.68
N ALA A 143 -12.72 4.14 2.00
CA ALA A 143 -11.67 3.17 2.30
C ALA A 143 -11.06 3.41 3.68
N LEU A 144 -10.74 4.67 4.02
CA LEU A 144 -10.24 5.05 5.34
C LEU A 144 -11.25 4.76 6.44
N ARG A 145 -12.52 5.10 6.22
CA ARG A 145 -13.60 4.86 7.20
C ARG A 145 -13.79 3.38 7.45
N THR A 146 -13.94 2.58 6.39
CA THR A 146 -14.11 1.13 6.52
C THR A 146 -12.90 0.49 7.17
N LEU A 147 -11.69 0.97 6.88
CA LEU A 147 -10.47 0.49 7.54
C LEU A 147 -10.47 0.83 9.04
N ALA A 148 -10.80 2.07 9.41
CA ALA A 148 -10.89 2.49 10.81
C ALA A 148 -11.94 1.67 11.59
N ASP A 149 -13.12 1.48 11.01
CA ASP A 149 -14.19 0.66 11.58
C ASP A 149 -13.73 -0.80 11.76
N SER A 150 -12.97 -1.35 10.80
CA SER A 150 -12.43 -2.70 10.89
C SER A 150 -11.35 -2.85 11.96
N LEU A 151 -10.48 -1.85 12.13
CA LEU A 151 -9.47 -1.84 13.18
C LEU A 151 -10.09 -1.76 14.58
N TRP A 152 -11.27 -1.12 14.70
CA TRP A 152 -12.02 -1.13 15.95
C TRP A 152 -12.57 -2.50 16.35
N THR A 153 -12.68 -3.44 15.41
CA THR A 153 -13.09 -4.81 15.72
C THR A 153 -11.97 -5.67 16.32
N THR A 154 -10.72 -5.18 16.30
CA THR A 154 -9.57 -5.86 16.86
C THR A 154 -9.41 -5.53 18.34
N GLU A 155 -9.06 -6.50 19.17
CA GLU A 155 -8.79 -6.31 20.61
C GLU A 155 -7.41 -5.67 20.92
N LEU A 156 -6.72 -5.14 19.90
CA LEU A 156 -5.39 -4.57 20.01
C LEU A 156 -5.41 -3.07 20.31
N VAL A 157 -4.77 -2.67 21.42
CA VAL A 157 -4.57 -1.25 21.77
C VAL A 157 -3.82 -0.46 20.68
N PRO A 158 -2.78 -0.99 20.00
CA PRO A 158 -2.17 -0.27 18.88
C PRO A 158 -3.11 -0.09 17.68
N ALA A 159 -3.95 -1.09 17.38
CA ALA A 159 -4.93 -0.98 16.29
C ALA A 159 -5.97 0.10 16.57
N ALA A 160 -6.44 0.16 17.82
CA ALA A 160 -7.32 1.19 18.36
C ALA A 160 -6.75 2.61 18.22
N ALA A 161 -5.49 2.80 18.59
CA ALA A 161 -4.81 4.08 18.46
C ALA A 161 -4.70 4.52 16.98
N ILE A 162 -4.34 3.57 16.10
CA ILE A 162 -4.28 3.83 14.65
C ILE A 162 -5.67 4.15 14.10
N ALA A 163 -6.73 3.42 14.50
CA ALA A 163 -8.11 3.70 14.09
C ALA A 163 -8.51 5.13 14.44
N SER A 164 -8.15 5.60 15.64
CA SER A 164 -8.39 6.97 16.09
C SER A 164 -7.68 8.00 15.21
N VAL A 165 -6.42 7.74 14.81
CA VAL A 165 -5.66 8.61 13.89
C VAL A 165 -6.33 8.68 12.52
N LEU A 166 -6.87 7.55 12.02
CA LEU A 166 -7.60 7.54 10.74
C LEU A 166 -8.92 8.32 10.82
N VAL A 167 -9.63 8.24 11.95
CA VAL A 167 -10.85 9.03 12.17
C VAL A 167 -10.55 10.52 12.23
N ASP A 168 -9.46 10.93 12.89
CA ASP A 168 -9.06 12.34 12.92
C ASP A 168 -8.56 12.83 11.55
N GLN A 169 -7.90 11.96 10.78
CA GLN A 169 -7.60 12.25 9.38
C GLN A 169 -8.86 12.53 8.56
N LEU A 170 -9.88 11.67 8.68
CA LEU A 170 -11.17 11.86 8.01
C LEU A 170 -11.87 13.15 8.43
N ARG A 171 -11.77 13.52 9.71
CA ARG A 171 -12.32 14.78 10.22
C ARG A 171 -11.58 16.00 9.69
N ALA A 172 -10.24 15.93 9.59
CA ALA A 172 -9.42 16.99 9.01
C ALA A 172 -9.76 17.16 7.52
N GLU A 173 -9.86 16.05 6.77
CA GLU A 173 -10.25 16.08 5.36
C GLU A 173 -11.67 16.64 5.17
N ALA A 174 -12.63 16.25 6.00
CA ALA A 174 -14.01 16.75 5.94
C ALA A 174 -14.16 18.25 6.24
N ARG A 175 -13.14 18.88 6.85
CA ARG A 175 -13.10 20.33 7.09
C ARG A 175 -12.23 21.07 6.08
N ASP A 176 -11.77 20.40 5.02
CA ASP A 176 -10.82 20.94 4.04
C ASP A 176 -9.52 21.48 4.70
N ALA A 177 -9.09 20.81 5.77
CA ALA A 177 -7.88 21.20 6.50
C ALA A 177 -6.62 21.08 5.62
N GLY A 178 -5.68 22.00 5.86
CA GLY A 178 -4.35 22.01 5.23
C GLY A 178 -3.55 20.73 5.52
N LEU A 179 -2.46 20.52 4.77
CA LEU A 179 -1.63 19.32 4.96
C LEU A 179 -1.02 19.25 6.36
N ASP A 180 -0.58 20.37 6.89
CA ASP A 180 -0.03 20.55 8.23
C ASP A 180 -0.99 20.17 9.36
N GLU A 181 -2.30 20.29 9.13
CA GLU A 181 -3.34 19.89 10.09
C GLU A 181 -3.70 18.40 10.00
N ARG A 182 -3.27 17.70 8.95
CA ARG A 182 -3.61 16.28 8.72
C ARG A 182 -2.70 15.34 9.54
N PRO A 183 -3.26 14.50 10.45
CA PRO A 183 -2.48 13.58 11.27
C PRO A 183 -1.49 12.70 10.51
N LEU A 184 -1.87 12.20 9.33
CA LEU A 184 -0.99 11.37 8.51
C LEU A 184 0.23 12.16 8.02
N TYR A 185 0.04 13.37 7.50
CA TYR A 185 1.15 14.21 7.04
C TYR A 185 2.07 14.62 8.21
N ARG A 186 1.51 14.99 9.37
CA ARG A 186 2.28 15.27 10.59
C ARG A 186 3.14 14.08 11.03
N ALA A 187 2.71 12.86 10.77
CA ALA A 187 3.49 11.65 11.07
C ALA A 187 4.80 11.59 10.27
N ILE A 188 4.79 12.05 9.01
CA ILE A 188 5.99 12.15 8.18
C ILE A 188 6.93 13.22 8.72
N GLU A 189 6.41 14.39 9.07
CA GLU A 189 7.20 15.46 9.66
C GLU A 189 7.84 15.03 10.99
N LEU A 190 7.11 14.25 11.80
CA LEU A 190 7.64 13.66 13.03
C LEU A 190 8.80 12.69 12.77
N VAL A 191 8.72 11.85 11.74
CA VAL A 191 9.81 10.92 11.38
C VAL A 191 11.00 11.67 10.80
N ARG A 192 10.75 12.67 9.95
CA ARG A 192 11.77 13.50 9.30
C ARG A 192 12.55 14.32 10.33
N SER A 193 11.85 14.99 11.24
CA SER A 193 12.45 15.77 12.32
C SER A 193 13.31 14.93 13.28
N LYS A 194 12.96 13.65 13.47
CA LYS A 194 13.75 12.71 14.27
C LYS A 194 14.87 12.00 13.49
N GLY A 195 15.06 12.32 12.21
CA GLY A 195 16.13 11.76 11.38
C GLY A 195 16.03 10.25 11.11
N ARG A 196 14.86 9.62 11.28
CA ARG A 196 14.69 8.15 11.11
C ARG A 196 14.42 7.76 9.65
N THR A 197 15.28 8.21 8.76
CA THR A 197 15.19 7.95 7.33
C THR A 197 16.14 6.82 6.91
N PRO A 198 15.78 5.95 5.94
CA PRO A 198 14.62 6.08 5.06
C PRO A 198 13.35 5.36 5.55
N HIS A 199 13.42 4.54 6.60
CA HIS A 199 12.27 3.76 7.09
C HIS A 199 12.15 3.89 8.61
N ALA A 200 10.93 4.15 9.09
CA ALA A 200 10.60 4.21 10.50
C ALA A 200 9.29 3.48 10.79
N THR A 201 9.23 2.80 11.93
CA THR A 201 7.97 2.37 12.53
C THR A 201 7.65 3.34 13.65
N LEU A 202 6.42 3.86 13.67
CA LEU A 202 5.94 4.73 14.74
C LEU A 202 5.68 3.90 16.00
N THR A 203 6.14 4.41 17.13
CA THR A 203 5.83 3.84 18.45
C THR A 203 4.42 4.25 18.89
N ASP A 204 3.82 3.52 19.83
CA ASP A 204 2.48 3.82 20.35
C ASP A 204 2.37 5.27 20.89
N ARG A 205 3.44 5.75 21.52
CA ARG A 205 3.53 7.14 22.01
C ARG A 205 3.51 8.15 20.87
N GLU A 206 4.15 7.84 19.75
CA GLU A 206 4.18 8.70 18.57
C GLU A 206 2.85 8.67 17.84
N VAL A 207 2.18 7.52 17.74
CA VAL A 207 0.81 7.43 17.23
C VAL A 207 -0.13 8.27 18.10
N ALA A 208 -0.02 8.20 19.43
CA ALA A 208 -0.82 9.01 20.34
C ALA A 208 -0.53 10.53 20.24
N GLN A 209 0.68 10.93 19.83
CA GLN A 209 1.00 12.35 19.57
C GLN A 209 0.24 12.90 18.37
N LEU A 210 -0.17 12.06 17.41
CA LEU A 210 -0.90 12.48 16.21
C LEU A 210 -2.37 12.84 16.48
N LEU A 211 -2.91 12.47 17.65
CA LEU A 211 -4.28 12.76 18.08
C LEU A 211 -4.42 14.14 18.77
N ARG A 212 -3.33 14.88 18.91
CA ARG A 212 -3.32 16.20 19.55
C ARG A 212 -3.29 17.34 18.55
#